data_AF-A0A9Q3JBQ0-F1
#
_entry.id   AF-A0A9Q3JBQ0-F1
#
_cell.length_a   1.000
_cell.length_b   1.000
_cell.length_c   1.000
_cell.angle_alpha   90.00
_cell.angle_beta   90.00
_cell.angle_gamma   90.00
#
_symmetry.space_group_name_H-M   'P 1'
#
loop_
_entity.id
_entity.type
_entity.pdbx_description
1 polymer ?
#
loop_
_entity_poly.entity_id
_entity_poly.type
_entity_poly.pdbx_seq_one_letter_code
_entity_poly.pdbx_strand_id
1 'polypeptide(L)'
;MKEIHGRRNWPWWKSQIIQKYSNGAWIWQKTMSFDNDKYSVEKDPYEWCLRQSERVKAIDPQMNIQMRNHKLLTQLPGELEHALKCRCNQNCTLDDISNTLQDIRKSANIGEFTPYKSSSFREKQPSRVEFKDKPKEKVAEAAKKKIFFHNCGSTDHYANN
;
A
#
# COMPACT_ATOMS: atom_id res chain seq x y z
N MET A 1 55.87 -15.40 0.16
CA MET A 1 55.26 -14.39 1.06
C MET A 1 53.79 -14.77 1.25
N LYS A 2 53.39 -15.25 2.43
CA LYS A 2 51.97 -15.44 2.74
C LYS A 2 51.42 -14.06 3.04
N GLU A 3 50.56 -13.53 2.18
CA GLU A 3 49.85 -12.28 2.47
C GLU A 3 49.13 -12.45 3.80
N ILE A 4 49.58 -11.67 4.77
CA ILE A 4 48.92 -11.54 6.06
C ILE A 4 47.60 -10.86 5.70
N HIS A 5 46.52 -11.63 5.52
CA HIS A 5 45.16 -11.08 5.52
C HIS A 5 44.89 -10.59 6.94
N GLY A 6 45.57 -9.49 7.31
CA GLY A 6 45.52 -8.86 8.60
C GLY A 6 44.06 -8.59 8.93
N ARG A 7 43.64 -9.03 10.13
CA ARG A 7 42.27 -9.09 10.64
C ARG A 7 41.37 -8.03 10.00
N ARG A 8 40.76 -8.36 8.86
CA ARG A 8 39.85 -7.45 8.16
C ARG A 8 38.58 -7.39 9.02
N ASN A 9 38.06 -6.18 9.19
CA ASN A 9 36.83 -5.98 9.95
C ASN A 9 35.64 -6.60 9.20
N TRP A 10 34.57 -6.91 9.95
CA TRP A 10 33.37 -7.52 9.38
C TRP A 10 32.74 -6.73 8.22
N PRO A 11 32.63 -5.39 8.26
CA PRO A 11 32.11 -4.61 7.14
C PRO A 11 32.85 -4.84 5.81
N TRP A 12 34.18 -5.01 5.86
CA TRP A 12 34.98 -5.32 4.69
C TRP A 12 34.62 -6.71 4.12
N TRP A 13 34.58 -7.73 4.98
CA TRP A 13 34.18 -9.09 4.57
C TRP A 13 32.77 -9.12 4.00
N LYS A 14 31.82 -8.43 4.65
CA LYS A 14 30.44 -8.28 4.16
C LYS A 14 30.42 -7.68 2.75
N SER A 15 31.23 -6.64 2.51
CA SER A 15 31.31 -5.99 1.19
C SER A 15 31.89 -6.92 0.13
N GLN A 16 32.92 -7.70 0.45
CA GLN A 16 33.51 -8.68 -0.47
C GLN A 16 32.54 -9.83 -0.81
N ILE A 17 31.78 -10.31 0.18
CA ILE A 17 30.74 -11.33 -0.02
C ILE A 17 29.65 -10.78 -0.93
N ILE A 18 29.14 -9.57 -0.67
CA ILE A 18 28.17 -8.91 -1.53
C ILE A 18 28.73 -8.77 -2.94
N GLN A 19 29.93 -8.24 -3.11
CA GLN A 19 30.53 -8.05 -4.44
C GLN A 19 30.67 -9.37 -5.22
N LYS A 20 31.04 -10.46 -4.54
CA LYS A 20 31.24 -11.77 -5.18
C LYS A 20 29.95 -12.50 -5.51
N TYR A 21 28.92 -12.38 -4.67
CA TYR A 21 27.70 -13.18 -4.77
C TYR A 21 26.46 -12.40 -5.19
N SER A 22 26.47 -11.06 -5.15
CA SER A 22 25.41 -10.20 -5.69
C SER A 22 25.55 -10.05 -7.21
N ASN A 23 25.54 -11.18 -7.91
CA ASN A 23 25.46 -11.20 -9.37
C ASN A 23 24.09 -10.64 -9.81
N GLY A 24 24.04 -9.91 -10.93
CA GLY A 24 22.80 -9.37 -11.49
C GLY A 24 21.74 -10.44 -11.74
N ALA A 25 22.15 -11.65 -12.12
CA ALA A 25 21.25 -12.81 -12.25
C ALA A 25 20.55 -13.18 -10.93
N TRP A 26 21.27 -13.11 -9.79
CA TRP A 26 20.68 -13.38 -8.48
C TRP A 26 19.70 -12.29 -8.07
N ILE A 27 20.05 -11.02 -8.30
CA ILE A 27 19.17 -9.87 -8.03
C ILE A 27 17.88 -10.02 -8.87
N TRP A 28 18.01 -10.37 -10.14
CA TRP A 28 16.88 -10.62 -11.01
C TRP A 28 16.00 -11.77 -10.50
N GLN A 29 16.59 -12.91 -10.13
CA GLN A 29 15.85 -14.03 -9.53
C GLN A 29 15.11 -13.63 -8.25
N LYS A 30 15.73 -12.84 -7.38
CA LYS A 30 15.09 -12.33 -6.15
C LYS A 30 13.95 -11.36 -6.48
N THR A 31 14.13 -10.51 -7.48
CA THR A 31 13.08 -9.59 -7.96
C THR A 31 11.89 -10.36 -8.51
N MET A 32 12.13 -11.34 -9.39
CA MET A 32 11.06 -12.21 -9.91
C MET A 32 10.36 -12.99 -8.78
N SER A 33 11.11 -13.47 -7.78
CA SER A 33 10.53 -14.15 -6.61
C SER A 33 9.66 -13.22 -5.77
N PHE A 34 10.01 -11.93 -5.70
CA PHE A 34 9.20 -10.91 -5.04
C PHE A 34 7.92 -10.64 -5.84
N ASP A 35 8.04 -10.39 -7.15
CA ASP A 35 6.90 -10.02 -8.01
C ASP A 35 5.87 -11.16 -8.20
N ASN A 36 6.32 -12.41 -8.18
CA ASN A 36 5.44 -13.57 -8.34
C ASN A 36 4.74 -14.00 -7.04
N ASP A 37 5.25 -13.62 -5.86
CA ASP A 37 4.73 -14.08 -4.57
C ASP A 37 3.67 -13.12 -4.00
N LYS A 38 2.60 -12.92 -4.78
CA LYS A 38 1.44 -12.12 -4.37
C LYS A 38 0.80 -12.68 -3.10
N TYR A 39 0.25 -11.77 -2.30
CA TYR A 39 -0.46 -12.16 -1.09
C TYR A 39 -1.79 -12.84 -1.42
N SER A 40 -2.12 -13.86 -0.63
CA SER A 40 -3.40 -14.56 -0.65
C SER A 40 -3.89 -14.74 0.78
N VAL A 41 -5.20 -14.69 0.99
CA VAL A 41 -5.87 -14.79 2.30
C VAL A 41 -5.56 -16.12 3.02
N GLU A 42 -5.19 -17.15 2.27
CA GLU A 42 -4.79 -18.46 2.80
C GLU A 42 -3.44 -18.42 3.51
N LYS A 43 -2.54 -17.50 3.12
CA LYS A 43 -1.20 -17.38 3.69
C LYS A 43 -1.25 -16.70 5.06
N ASP A 44 -0.38 -17.14 5.96
CA ASP A 44 -0.17 -16.41 7.20
C ASP A 44 0.39 -15.00 6.93
N PRO A 45 -0.27 -13.93 7.39
CA PRO A 45 0.15 -12.57 7.10
C PRO A 45 1.53 -12.22 7.62
N TYR A 46 1.89 -12.72 8.81
CA TYR A 46 3.17 -12.40 9.44
C TYR A 46 4.33 -13.02 8.66
N GLU A 47 4.22 -14.32 8.40
CA GLU A 47 5.21 -15.07 7.63
C GLU A 47 5.40 -14.52 6.22
N TRP A 48 4.30 -14.12 5.56
CA TRP A 48 4.39 -13.53 4.23
C TRP A 48 5.05 -12.14 4.28
N CYS A 49 4.63 -11.27 5.21
CA CYS A 49 5.21 -9.95 5.39
C CYS A 49 6.72 -10.01 5.69
N LEU A 50 7.12 -10.90 6.60
CA LEU A 50 8.52 -11.11 6.96
C LEU A 50 9.34 -11.51 5.73
N ARG A 51 8.90 -12.54 5.01
CA ARG A 51 9.58 -13.04 3.81
C ARG A 51 9.72 -12.00 2.71
N GLN A 52 8.65 -11.23 2.43
CA GLN A 52 8.73 -10.16 1.44
C GLN A 52 9.66 -9.04 1.90
N SER A 53 9.63 -8.67 3.19
CA SER A 53 10.52 -7.65 3.73
C SER A 53 11.99 -8.03 3.61
N GLU A 54 12.33 -9.31 3.80
CA GLU A 54 13.68 -9.83 3.63
C GLU A 54 14.12 -9.81 2.17
N ARG A 55 13.22 -10.19 1.24
CA ARG A 55 13.50 -10.12 -0.20
C ARG A 55 13.76 -8.68 -0.65
N VAL A 56 12.96 -7.73 -0.18
CA VAL A 56 13.17 -6.30 -0.49
C VAL A 56 14.51 -5.81 0.06
N LYS A 57 14.84 -6.13 1.32
CA LYS A 57 16.15 -5.79 1.92
C LYS A 57 17.33 -6.45 1.19
N ALA A 58 17.12 -7.63 0.63
CA ALA A 58 18.13 -8.36 -0.12
C ALA A 58 18.40 -7.75 -1.51
N ILE A 59 17.36 -7.21 -2.16
CA ILE A 59 17.46 -6.53 -3.45
C ILE A 59 18.02 -5.11 -3.27
N ASP A 60 17.51 -4.38 -2.28
CA ASP A 60 17.92 -3.01 -1.98
C ASP A 60 18.10 -2.82 -0.46
N PRO A 61 19.34 -2.96 0.05
CA PRO A 61 19.63 -2.82 1.47
C PRO A 61 19.47 -1.38 2.00
N GLN A 62 19.45 -0.37 1.13
CA GLN A 62 19.35 1.04 1.53
C GLN A 62 17.92 1.59 1.42
N MET A 63 16.95 0.72 1.11
CA MET A 63 15.56 1.12 0.96
C MET A 63 14.99 1.69 2.27
N ASN A 64 14.35 2.84 2.17
CA ASN A 64 13.65 3.43 3.31
C ASN A 64 12.37 2.63 3.66
N ILE A 65 11.86 2.85 4.87
CA ILE A 65 10.67 2.14 5.39
C ILE A 65 9.45 2.39 4.49
N GLN A 66 9.27 3.63 4.00
CA GLN A 66 8.12 4.02 3.19
C GLN A 66 8.10 3.32 1.83
N MET A 67 9.23 3.25 1.14
CA MET A 67 9.42 2.57 -0.14
C MET A 67 9.23 1.08 0.01
N ARG A 68 9.76 0.49 1.10
CA ARG A 68 9.50 -0.92 1.42
C ARG A 68 8.01 -1.17 1.61
N ASN A 69 7.33 -0.34 2.40
CA ASN A 69 5.89 -0.46 2.64
C ASN A 69 5.08 -0.28 1.36
N HIS A 70 5.45 0.68 0.50
CA HIS A 70 4.84 0.86 -0.81
C HIS A 70 5.03 -0.37 -1.70
N LYS A 71 6.23 -0.96 -1.76
CA LYS A 71 6.46 -2.22 -2.48
C LYS A 71 5.62 -3.37 -1.92
N LEU A 72 5.52 -3.51 -0.60
CA LEU A 72 4.66 -4.53 0.00
C LEU A 72 3.19 -4.34 -0.39
N LEU A 73 2.69 -3.10 -0.41
CA LEU A 73 1.33 -2.78 -0.83
C LEU A 73 1.06 -3.21 -2.28
N THR A 74 2.01 -3.01 -3.20
CA THR A 74 1.84 -3.43 -4.60
C THR A 74 1.72 -4.94 -4.81
N GLN A 75 2.13 -5.74 -3.81
CA GLN A 75 2.01 -7.20 -3.85
C GLN A 75 0.67 -7.71 -3.28
N LEU A 76 -0.19 -6.81 -2.80
CA LEU A 76 -1.53 -7.14 -2.34
C LEU A 76 -2.54 -7.05 -3.50
N PRO A 77 -3.60 -7.87 -3.49
CA PRO A 77 -4.77 -7.66 -4.32
C PRO A 77 -5.40 -6.28 -4.05
N GLY A 78 -5.94 -5.62 -5.08
CA GLY A 78 -6.36 -4.20 -5.00
C GLY A 78 -7.33 -3.85 -3.86
N GLU A 79 -8.25 -4.75 -3.49
CA GLU A 79 -9.15 -4.53 -2.36
C GLU A 79 -8.41 -4.54 -1.02
N LEU A 80 -7.47 -5.47 -0.84
CA LEU A 80 -6.62 -5.56 0.36
C LEU A 80 -5.62 -4.41 0.41
N GLU A 81 -5.07 -4.01 -0.73
CA GLU A 81 -4.20 -2.84 -0.85
C GLU A 81 -4.92 -1.58 -0.37
N HIS A 82 -6.15 -1.36 -0.83
CA HIS A 82 -6.95 -0.21 -0.42
C HIS A 82 -7.31 -0.27 1.07
N ALA A 83 -7.75 -1.43 1.56
CA ALA A 83 -8.08 -1.62 2.97
C ALA A 83 -6.87 -1.36 3.89
N LEU A 84 -5.68 -1.82 3.50
CA LEU A 84 -4.46 -1.61 4.26
C LEU A 84 -4.02 -0.14 4.22
N LYS A 85 -4.09 0.54 3.06
CA LYS A 85 -3.79 1.98 2.95
C LYS A 85 -4.66 2.85 3.87
N CYS A 86 -5.93 2.48 4.05
CA CYS A 86 -6.84 3.21 4.92
C CYS A 86 -6.56 3.01 6.42
N ARG A 87 -5.83 1.94 6.80
CA ARG A 87 -5.60 1.55 8.19
C ARG A 87 -4.15 1.78 8.65
N CYS A 88 -3.19 1.72 7.72
CA CYS A 88 -1.76 1.89 8.00
C CYS A 88 -1.23 3.21 7.45
N ASN A 89 -0.46 3.92 8.29
CA ASN A 89 0.34 5.06 7.88
C ASN A 89 1.55 4.62 7.03
N GLN A 90 2.13 5.54 6.26
CA GLN A 90 3.30 5.28 5.41
C GLN A 90 4.52 4.76 6.19
N ASN A 91 4.62 5.10 7.47
CA ASN A 91 5.71 4.71 8.38
C ASN A 91 5.38 3.49 9.25
N CYS A 92 4.32 2.76 8.95
CA CYS A 92 3.95 1.57 9.73
C CYS A 92 5.08 0.54 9.78
N THR A 93 5.18 -0.10 10.94
CA THR A 93 6.08 -1.23 11.14
C THR A 93 5.55 -2.47 10.43
N LEU A 94 6.40 -3.49 10.29
CA LEU A 94 6.00 -4.76 9.69
C LEU A 94 4.88 -5.42 10.50
N ASP A 95 4.96 -5.30 11.83
CA ASP A 95 3.97 -5.84 12.76
C ASP A 95 2.61 -5.15 12.60
N ASP A 96 2.60 -3.82 12.45
CA ASP A 96 1.36 -3.07 12.19
C ASP A 96 0.67 -3.57 10.90
N ILE A 97 1.44 -3.78 9.84
CA ILE A 97 0.93 -4.29 8.56
C ILE A 97 0.39 -5.72 8.73
N SER A 98 1.16 -6.59 9.40
CA SER A 98 0.76 -7.97 9.66
C SER A 98 -0.52 -8.06 10.47
N ASN A 99 -0.61 -7.32 11.58
CA ASN A 99 -1.79 -7.29 12.45
C ASN A 99 -3.01 -6.79 11.68
N THR A 100 -2.84 -5.75 10.87
CA THR A 100 -3.93 -5.21 10.06
C THR A 100 -4.42 -6.23 9.02
N LEU A 101 -3.51 -6.96 8.36
CA LEU A 101 -3.86 -8.03 7.43
C LEU A 101 -4.57 -9.19 8.14
N GLN A 102 -4.13 -9.57 9.35
CA GLN A 102 -4.83 -10.57 10.16
C GLN A 102 -6.25 -10.11 10.51
N ASP A 103 -6.43 -8.85 10.87
CA ASP A 103 -7.75 -8.29 11.19
C ASP A 103 -8.65 -8.22 9.96
N ILE A 104 -8.12 -7.85 8.79
CA ILE A 104 -8.87 -7.92 7.52
C ILE A 104 -9.32 -9.36 7.26
N ARG A 105 -8.41 -10.34 7.37
CA ARG A 105 -8.72 -11.76 7.18
C ARG A 105 -9.81 -12.25 8.12
N LYS A 106 -9.80 -11.81 9.39
CA LYS A 106 -10.85 -12.12 10.36
C LYS A 106 -12.18 -11.47 9.95
N SER A 107 -12.17 -10.17 9.63
CA SER A 107 -13.39 -9.45 9.23
C SER A 107 -14.00 -9.91 7.90
N ALA A 108 -13.21 -10.50 7.00
CA ALA A 108 -13.71 -11.04 5.74
C ALA A 108 -14.37 -12.43 5.91
N ASN A 109 -13.94 -13.21 6.90
CA ASN A 109 -14.51 -14.52 7.20
C ASN A 109 -15.64 -14.46 8.25
N ILE A 110 -15.76 -13.35 8.97
CA ILE A 110 -16.72 -13.18 10.05
C ILE A 110 -17.69 -12.10 9.59
N GLY A 111 -18.98 -12.42 9.50
CA GLY A 111 -20.07 -11.45 9.28
C GLY A 111 -20.25 -10.39 10.38
N GLU A 112 -19.28 -10.25 11.29
CA GLU A 112 -19.22 -9.25 12.34
C GLU A 112 -17.96 -8.40 12.14
N PHE A 113 -18.16 -7.29 11.45
CA PHE A 113 -17.25 -6.15 11.52
C PHE A 113 -17.20 -5.66 12.97
N THR A 114 -16.13 -5.97 13.71
CA THR A 114 -15.84 -5.27 14.96
C THR A 114 -15.10 -3.97 14.62
N PRO A 115 -15.67 -2.79 14.93
CA PRO A 115 -15.01 -1.54 14.66
C PRO A 115 -13.79 -1.39 15.58
N TYR A 116 -12.61 -1.30 14.99
CA TYR A 116 -11.37 -0.99 15.70
C TYR A 116 -11.50 0.38 16.38
N LYS A 117 -11.36 0.40 17.71
CA LYS A 117 -11.22 1.62 18.50
C LYS A 117 -9.81 2.18 18.27
N SER A 118 -9.68 3.00 17.22
CA SER A 118 -8.54 3.90 17.08
C SER A 118 -8.50 4.83 18.30
N SER A 119 -7.43 4.77 19.08
CA SER A 119 -7.11 5.74 20.13
C SER A 119 -6.88 7.12 19.50
N SER A 120 -7.97 7.87 19.39
CA SER A 120 -8.09 9.33 19.32
C SER A 120 -6.77 10.13 19.26
N PHE A 121 -6.30 10.45 18.06
CA PHE A 121 -5.79 11.81 17.81
C PHE A 121 -7.00 12.67 17.44
N ARG A 122 -7.51 13.41 18.43
CA ARG A 122 -8.64 14.32 18.28
C ARG A 122 -8.13 15.64 17.72
N GLU A 123 -8.12 15.78 16.39
CA GLU A 123 -8.16 17.11 15.80
C GLU A 123 -9.55 17.71 16.08
N LYS A 124 -9.59 18.76 16.91
CA LYS A 124 -10.79 19.53 17.17
C LYS A 124 -11.15 20.30 15.89
N GLN A 125 -12.19 19.86 15.18
CA GLN A 125 -12.87 20.75 14.23
C GLN A 125 -13.58 21.87 14.98
N PRO A 126 -13.53 23.13 14.50
CA PRO A 126 -14.31 24.22 15.09
C PRO A 126 -15.80 24.01 14.82
N SER A 127 -16.58 24.11 15.89
CA SER A 127 -18.03 23.98 15.93
C SER A 127 -18.73 25.02 15.07
N ARG A 128 -19.57 24.57 14.13
CA ARG A 128 -20.56 25.41 13.45
C ARG A 128 -21.66 25.77 14.45
N VAL A 129 -21.88 27.07 14.66
CA VAL A 129 -22.92 27.60 15.53
C VAL A 129 -24.28 27.36 14.88
N GLU A 130 -25.18 26.66 15.57
CA GLU A 130 -26.59 26.52 15.22
C GLU A 130 -27.39 27.73 15.74
N PHE A 131 -28.22 28.33 14.89
CA PHE A 131 -29.31 29.21 15.30
C PHE A 131 -30.65 28.60 14.82
N LYS A 132 -31.55 28.38 15.78
CA LYS A 132 -33.01 28.12 15.65
C LYS A 132 -33.75 29.48 15.74
N ASP A 133 -34.92 29.82 15.19
CA ASP A 133 -36.12 29.11 14.66
C ASP A 133 -37.01 30.09 13.80
N LYS A 134 -37.54 29.63 12.64
CA LYS A 134 -38.93 29.74 12.02
C LYS A 134 -39.69 31.10 11.81
N PRO A 135 -40.83 31.19 11.02
CA PRO A 135 -41.52 30.25 10.09
C PRO A 135 -42.16 30.81 8.76
N LYS A 136 -42.56 29.87 7.84
CA LYS A 136 -43.61 29.89 6.76
C LYS A 136 -43.34 30.78 5.52
N GLU A 137 -43.47 30.32 4.27
CA GLU A 137 -44.71 29.91 3.58
C GLU A 137 -44.47 29.03 2.31
N LYS A 138 -45.57 28.54 1.71
CA LYS A 138 -45.74 27.42 0.76
C LYS A 138 -45.27 27.72 -0.69
N VAL A 139 -44.99 26.66 -1.49
CA VAL A 139 -45.67 26.28 -2.77
C VAL A 139 -44.85 25.20 -3.53
N ALA A 140 -45.56 24.33 -4.26
CA ALA A 140 -45.20 23.20 -5.13
C ALA A 140 -44.03 23.46 -6.12
N GLU A 141 -43.41 22.52 -6.85
CA GLU A 141 -43.91 21.37 -7.60
C GLU A 141 -42.72 20.55 -8.14
N ALA A 142 -42.95 19.31 -8.54
CA ALA A 142 -41.98 18.35 -9.05
C ALA A 142 -41.41 18.70 -10.44
N ALA A 143 -40.12 18.43 -10.69
CA ALA A 143 -39.61 18.20 -12.04
C ALA A 143 -38.34 17.33 -12.06
N LYS A 144 -38.46 16.19 -12.73
CA LYS A 144 -37.44 15.16 -13.00
C LYS A 144 -36.25 15.75 -13.77
N LYS A 145 -35.01 15.54 -13.31
CA LYS A 145 -33.81 15.85 -14.10
C LYS A 145 -33.40 14.66 -14.96
N LYS A 146 -33.59 14.83 -16.27
CA LYS A 146 -33.19 13.95 -17.37
C LYS A 146 -31.66 13.95 -17.48
N ILE A 147 -31.05 12.77 -17.49
CA ILE A 147 -29.64 12.56 -17.82
C ILE A 147 -29.47 12.84 -19.31
N PHE A 148 -28.63 13.81 -19.69
CA PHE A 148 -28.18 14.00 -21.06
C PHE A 148 -26.86 13.28 -21.27
N PHE A 149 -26.85 12.25 -22.11
CA PHE A 149 -25.65 11.70 -22.72
C PHE A 149 -25.26 12.57 -23.90
N HIS A 150 -24.02 13.06 -23.95
CA HIS A 150 -23.46 13.69 -25.13
C HIS A 150 -22.84 12.59 -26.01
N ASN A 151 -23.54 12.22 -27.09
CA ASN A 151 -22.94 11.56 -28.25
C ASN A 151 -23.22 12.42 -29.47
N CYS A 152 -22.18 12.98 -30.07
CA CYS A 152 -22.14 13.58 -31.40
C CYS A 152 -20.65 13.92 -31.65
N GLY A 153 -19.89 13.28 -32.53
CA GLY A 153 -20.28 12.59 -33.76
C GLY A 153 -20.41 13.60 -34.90
N SER A 154 -19.31 14.22 -35.34
CA SER A 154 -19.18 14.73 -36.71
C SER A 154 -17.70 14.94 -37.06
N THR A 155 -17.31 14.18 -38.07
CA THR A 155 -16.15 14.28 -38.95
C THR A 155 -16.21 15.56 -39.78
N ASP A 156 -15.09 16.26 -39.93
CA ASP A 156 -14.84 17.11 -41.10
C ASP A 156 -13.38 17.00 -41.53
N HIS A 157 -13.21 16.56 -42.78
CA HIS A 157 -11.98 16.48 -43.53
C HIS A 157 -11.60 17.86 -44.08
N TYR A 158 -10.31 18.20 -44.07
CA TYR A 158 -9.74 19.10 -45.08
C TYR A 158 -8.42 18.52 -45.59
N ALA A 159 -8.42 18.20 -46.88
CA ALA A 159 -7.27 17.92 -47.72
C ALA A 159 -6.89 19.19 -48.52
N ASN A 160 -5.66 19.17 -49.05
CA ASN A 160 -4.94 20.16 -49.87
C ASN A 160 -4.34 21.34 -49.09
N ASN A 161 -3.06 21.68 -49.29
CA ASN A 161 -2.27 21.65 -50.53
C ASN A 161 -0.82 21.19 -50.30
#